data_AF-A0A9W8MU76-F1
#
_entry.id   AF-A0A9W8MU76-F1
#
_cell.length_a   1.000
_cell.length_b   1.000
_cell.length_c   1.000
_cell.angle_alpha   90.00
_cell.angle_beta   90.00
_cell.angle_gamma   90.00
#
_symmetry.space_group_name_H-M   'P 1'
#
loop_
_entity.id
_entity.type
_entity.pdbx_description
1 polymer ?
#
loop_
_entity_poly.entity_id
_entity_poly.type
_entity_poly.pdbx_seq_one_letter_code
_entity_poly.pdbx_strand_id
1 'polypeptide(L)'
;MGFKAFSSSPRRSRFSTEQIVPRRKGSCDSEVSDLSNLTKEVLNEDVTLRVLLLSPPPPSDGEDGDDGYIPVEAPSSQCEKSTIDAYSHNGSVTVELIRLAGAEGHHFRLYVTSCEESVHVLLPSEFRGALFISHARSQRPASVEYGAGLRRRIDGGVVRINPVGHGAVAEDEDEVHLYAANRIVVETKNENTDLPGTAGRPLWVLEGREQVASTWCGWVLVLHLAQGAAIKTPKHQAALSLLPGPPHSALVELRPHRPLHPLATTPAVMSSENGHSMGSFEKTRPLLHPSCPTRGTHKVKYRSEADWDFRLDAGRIPVDMSLMLPHYRARHQPIDHRMSMFVSGTNEPIKLKVCRNFPRSQFYLEVLAESSDVTIWLPSDFKGQIHHSGKAIFSSGFINKILRNVRLNEPDVQELYSEDDVVVVTRGRVTFRMWDTQTCSPENTHKECFKRMFGCSQKAPETPIDWDFLIKD
;
A
#
# COMPACT_ATOMS: atom_id res chain seq x y z
N MET A 1 -0.25 43.26 19.92
CA MET A 1 -1.00 42.75 18.75
C MET A 1 -1.29 41.28 19.00
N GLY A 2 -2.55 40.91 19.28
CA GLY A 2 -2.92 39.54 19.62
C GLY A 2 -3.25 38.74 18.35
N PHE A 3 -2.55 37.62 18.15
CA PHE A 3 -2.91 36.64 17.12
C PHE A 3 -4.18 35.91 17.55
N LYS A 4 -5.27 36.10 16.82
CA LYS A 4 -6.47 35.25 16.94
C LYS A 4 -6.14 33.88 16.37
N ALA A 5 -6.20 32.84 17.20
CA ALA A 5 -6.16 31.46 16.75
C ALA A 5 -7.36 31.21 15.81
N PHE A 6 -7.08 30.78 14.59
CA PHE A 6 -8.12 30.34 13.67
C PHE A 6 -8.68 29.01 14.18
N SER A 7 -9.91 29.05 14.72
CA SER A 7 -10.71 27.87 15.00
C SER A 7 -10.98 27.13 13.69
N SER A 8 -10.37 25.96 13.50
CA SER A 8 -10.70 25.07 12.38
C SER A 8 -12.16 24.66 12.46
N SER A 9 -12.93 24.91 11.40
CA SER A 9 -14.32 24.44 11.30
C SER A 9 -14.40 22.93 11.54
N PRO A 10 -15.44 22.43 12.23
CA PRO A 10 -15.59 21.01 12.54
C PRO A 10 -15.62 20.17 11.24
N ARG A 11 -14.72 19.18 11.16
CA ARG A 11 -14.68 18.23 10.04
C ARG A 11 -15.92 17.34 10.08
N ARG A 12 -16.50 17.07 8.91
CA ARG A 12 -17.74 16.29 8.79
C ARG A 12 -17.41 14.80 8.85
N SER A 13 -17.73 14.14 9.96
CA SER A 13 -17.65 12.67 10.05
C SER A 13 -18.79 12.02 9.26
N ARG A 14 -18.48 10.94 8.52
CA ARG A 14 -19.47 10.04 7.93
C ARG A 14 -19.44 8.71 8.68
N PHE A 15 -20.60 8.31 9.18
CA PHE A 15 -20.80 6.99 9.77
C PHE A 15 -21.10 5.98 8.66
N SER A 16 -20.40 4.85 8.65
CA SER A 16 -20.74 3.69 7.83
C SER A 16 -20.91 2.46 8.73
N THR A 17 -22.00 1.73 8.53
CA THR A 17 -22.25 0.42 9.18
C THR A 17 -22.08 -0.65 8.13
N GLU A 18 -21.23 -1.64 8.41
CA GLU A 18 -20.84 -2.69 7.48
C GLU A 18 -21.06 -4.07 8.13
N GLN A 19 -21.48 -5.04 7.34
CA GLN A 19 -21.72 -6.42 7.79
C GLN A 19 -20.70 -7.35 7.16
N ILE A 20 -20.14 -8.25 7.95
CA ILE A 20 -19.12 -9.20 7.48
C ILE A 20 -19.55 -10.62 7.86
N VAL A 21 -19.53 -11.50 6.86
CA VAL A 21 -19.86 -12.92 6.99
C VAL A 21 -18.55 -13.72 6.85
N PRO A 22 -18.27 -14.67 7.76
CA PRO A 22 -17.05 -15.46 7.70
C PRO A 22 -17.12 -16.44 6.53
N ARG A 23 -15.98 -16.67 5.90
CA ARG A 23 -15.87 -17.64 4.81
C ARG A 23 -15.53 -19.02 5.36
N ARG A 24 -16.18 -20.06 4.83
CA ARG A 24 -15.77 -21.45 5.10
C ARG A 24 -14.55 -21.83 4.26
N LYS A 25 -13.53 -22.37 4.92
CA LYS A 25 -12.34 -22.89 4.25
C LYS A 25 -12.74 -24.01 3.29
N GLY A 26 -12.47 -23.82 2.00
CA GLY A 26 -12.77 -24.80 0.94
C GLY A 26 -14.09 -24.60 0.19
N SER A 27 -14.91 -23.58 0.51
CA SER A 27 -16.01 -23.19 -0.39
C SER A 27 -15.46 -22.50 -1.64
N CYS A 28 -15.81 -23.05 -2.80
CA CYS A 28 -15.44 -22.55 -4.13
C CYS A 28 -16.35 -21.44 -4.64
N ASP A 29 -17.30 -20.96 -3.84
CA ASP A 29 -18.31 -20.00 -4.28
C ASP A 29 -17.65 -18.63 -4.52
N SER A 30 -17.41 -18.32 -5.79
CA SER A 30 -16.70 -17.12 -6.22
C SER A 30 -17.44 -15.83 -5.88
N GLU A 31 -18.77 -15.85 -5.77
CA GLU A 31 -19.59 -14.66 -5.51
C GLU A 31 -19.62 -14.24 -4.02
N VAL A 32 -19.34 -15.15 -3.09
CA VAL A 32 -19.30 -14.85 -1.64
C VAL A 32 -17.92 -14.31 -1.20
N SER A 33 -16.95 -14.28 -2.11
CA SER A 33 -15.56 -13.92 -1.79
C SER A 33 -15.39 -12.46 -1.32
N ASP A 34 -16.24 -11.53 -1.79
CA ASP A 34 -16.11 -10.10 -1.49
C ASP A 34 -16.60 -9.71 -0.08
N LEU A 35 -17.43 -10.52 0.58
CA LEU A 35 -18.00 -10.17 1.91
C LEU A 35 -17.07 -10.49 3.09
N SER A 36 -15.96 -11.19 2.83
CA SER A 36 -14.99 -11.57 3.87
C SER A 36 -13.92 -10.52 4.14
N ASN A 37 -13.77 -9.55 3.23
CA ASN A 37 -12.77 -8.49 3.30
C ASN A 37 -13.42 -7.12 3.19
N LEU A 38 -13.31 -6.31 4.23
CA LEU A 38 -13.80 -4.94 4.25
C LEU A 38 -12.63 -3.96 4.22
N THR A 39 -12.51 -3.14 3.19
CA THR A 39 -11.49 -2.07 3.12
C THR A 39 -12.14 -0.70 3.02
N LYS A 40 -11.79 0.20 3.94
CA LYS A 40 -12.21 1.60 3.95
C LYS A 40 -11.00 2.52 4.05
N GLU A 41 -10.79 3.32 3.00
CA GLU A 41 -9.71 4.30 2.91
C GLU A 41 -10.28 5.69 2.66
N VAL A 42 -9.88 6.68 3.47
CA VAL A 42 -10.19 8.10 3.25
C VAL A 42 -8.95 8.96 3.48
N LEU A 43 -8.72 9.96 2.62
CA LEU A 43 -7.50 10.77 2.68
C LEU A 43 -7.58 11.91 3.72
N ASN A 44 -8.71 12.60 3.84
CA ASN A 44 -8.80 13.85 4.63
C ASN A 44 -9.99 13.90 5.59
N GLU A 45 -10.59 12.76 5.90
CA GLU A 45 -11.79 12.71 6.74
C GLU A 45 -11.60 11.75 7.91
N ASP A 46 -12.35 12.01 8.97
CA ASP A 46 -12.49 11.07 10.07
C ASP A 46 -13.28 9.86 9.58
N VAL A 47 -12.76 8.67 9.89
CA VAL A 47 -13.38 7.40 9.53
C VAL A 47 -14.09 6.87 10.76
N THR A 48 -15.41 6.68 10.68
CA THR A 48 -16.16 6.00 11.75
C THR A 48 -16.85 4.77 11.17
N LEU A 49 -16.40 3.60 11.63
CA LEU A 49 -16.86 2.30 11.16
C LEU A 49 -17.53 1.53 12.28
N ARG A 50 -18.69 0.95 11.98
CA ARG A 50 -19.36 -0.02 12.82
C ARG A 50 -19.45 -1.34 12.08
N VAL A 51 -18.80 -2.37 12.60
CA VAL A 51 -18.66 -3.67 11.93
C VAL A 51 -19.43 -4.73 12.71
N LEU A 52 -20.37 -5.39 12.03
CA LEU A 52 -21.16 -6.50 12.58
C LEU A 52 -20.55 -7.83 12.12
N LEU A 53 -20.05 -8.62 13.06
CA LEU A 53 -19.56 -9.98 12.81
C LEU A 53 -20.74 -10.94 12.92
N LEU A 54 -21.09 -11.57 11.79
CA LEU A 54 -22.22 -12.49 11.68
C LEU A 54 -21.78 -13.94 11.89
N SER A 55 -22.71 -14.79 12.33
CA SER A 55 -22.49 -16.23 12.45
C SER A 55 -22.20 -16.82 11.06
N PRO A 56 -21.34 -17.84 10.95
CA PRO A 56 -21.18 -18.57 9.71
C PRO A 56 -22.54 -19.10 9.24
N PRO A 57 -22.83 -19.11 7.93
CA PRO A 57 -24.04 -19.74 7.43
C PRO A 57 -24.05 -21.21 7.92
N PRO A 58 -25.22 -21.76 8.27
CA PRO A 58 -25.35 -23.18 8.57
C PRO A 58 -24.81 -23.99 7.38
N PRO A 59 -24.33 -25.23 7.59
CA PRO A 59 -23.96 -26.07 6.47
C PRO A 59 -25.19 -26.14 5.56
N SER A 60 -25.01 -25.80 4.28
CA SER A 60 -26.01 -26.15 3.29
C SER A 60 -26.13 -27.65 3.39
N ASP A 61 -27.27 -28.14 3.88
CA ASP A 61 -27.61 -29.55 3.86
C ASP A 61 -27.43 -29.96 2.40
N GLY A 62 -26.32 -30.66 2.12
CA GLY A 62 -26.00 -31.05 0.76
C GLY A 62 -27.15 -31.90 0.29
N GLU A 63 -27.84 -31.43 -0.75
CA GLU A 63 -29.08 -32.03 -1.25
C GLU A 63 -28.93 -33.56 -1.36
N ASP A 64 -29.60 -34.25 -0.45
CA ASP A 64 -30.18 -35.59 -0.55
C ASP A 64 -29.43 -36.62 -1.42
N GLY A 65 -28.16 -36.89 -1.07
CA GLY A 65 -27.56 -38.18 -1.35
C GLY A 65 -27.97 -39.17 -0.27
N ASP A 66 -29.00 -39.99 -0.54
CA ASP A 66 -29.62 -41.02 0.31
C ASP A 66 -28.68 -42.21 0.64
N ASP A 67 -27.46 -41.92 1.08
CA ASP A 67 -26.43 -42.92 1.37
C ASP A 67 -26.09 -42.89 2.87
N GLY A 68 -27.01 -43.41 3.69
CA GLY A 68 -26.85 -43.86 5.09
C GLY A 68 -25.62 -43.37 5.87
N TYR A 69 -25.49 -42.05 6.07
CA TYR A 69 -24.27 -41.44 6.59
C TYR A 69 -24.23 -41.46 8.12
N ILE A 70 -23.15 -42.05 8.66
CA ILE A 70 -22.78 -41.95 10.07
C ILE A 70 -22.57 -40.47 10.40
N PRO A 71 -23.09 -39.94 11.53
CA PRO A 71 -22.80 -38.57 11.95
C PRO A 71 -21.31 -38.44 12.24
N VAL A 72 -20.54 -38.08 11.21
CA VAL A 72 -19.15 -37.66 11.35
C VAL A 72 -19.21 -36.40 12.19
N GLU A 73 -18.64 -36.46 13.40
CA GLU A 73 -18.45 -35.29 14.27
C GLU A 73 -18.00 -34.12 13.39
N ALA A 74 -18.85 -33.09 13.33
CA ALA A 74 -18.66 -31.98 12.41
C ALA A 74 -17.22 -31.48 12.58
N PRO A 75 -16.33 -31.68 11.59
CA PRO A 75 -14.94 -31.28 11.72
C PRO A 75 -14.98 -29.80 12.05
N SER A 76 -14.45 -29.44 13.22
CA SER A 76 -14.41 -28.07 13.76
C SER A 76 -14.11 -27.13 12.62
N SER A 77 -15.16 -26.49 12.10
CA SER A 77 -15.13 -25.89 10.78
C SER A 77 -14.29 -24.64 10.89
N GLN A 78 -13.02 -24.77 10.49
CA GLN A 78 -12.08 -23.65 10.44
C GLN A 78 -12.66 -22.63 9.46
N CYS A 79 -13.38 -21.64 9.99
CA CYS A 79 -13.74 -20.45 9.24
C CYS A 79 -12.45 -19.66 8.99
N GLU A 80 -12.28 -19.18 7.77
CA GLU A 80 -11.22 -18.26 7.44
C GLU A 80 -11.47 -16.93 8.16
N LYS A 81 -10.42 -16.31 8.69
CA LYS A 81 -10.54 -15.03 9.39
C LYS A 81 -11.00 -13.96 8.41
N SER A 82 -12.03 -13.21 8.78
CA SER A 82 -12.40 -12.02 8.01
C SER A 82 -11.39 -10.89 8.23
N THR A 83 -11.09 -10.12 7.18
CA THR A 83 -10.11 -9.02 7.26
C THR A 83 -10.80 -7.67 7.13
N ILE A 84 -10.45 -6.74 8.00
CA ILE A 84 -10.99 -5.38 8.04
C ILE A 84 -9.81 -4.41 7.99
N ASP A 85 -9.77 -3.56 6.97
CA ASP A 85 -8.77 -2.53 6.78
C ASP A 85 -9.44 -1.15 6.90
N ALA A 86 -9.05 -0.36 7.91
CA ALA A 86 -9.52 1.00 8.12
C ALA A 86 -8.34 1.97 8.11
N TYR A 87 -8.32 2.89 7.14
CA TYR A 87 -7.22 3.83 6.96
C TYR A 87 -7.71 5.28 6.83
N SER A 88 -7.09 6.17 7.59
CA SER A 88 -7.15 7.62 7.36
C SER A 88 -5.76 8.24 7.33
N HIS A 89 -5.49 9.09 6.33
CA HIS A 89 -4.21 9.79 6.27
C HIS A 89 -4.20 10.95 7.28
N ASN A 90 -5.15 11.88 7.19
CA ASN A 90 -5.14 13.11 8.00
C ASN A 90 -6.25 13.18 9.06
N GLY A 91 -7.03 12.11 9.23
CA GLY A 91 -8.18 12.06 10.13
C GLY A 91 -8.05 10.99 11.21
N SER A 92 -8.91 11.09 12.21
CA SER A 92 -9.05 10.07 13.24
C SER A 92 -9.78 8.84 12.69
N VAL A 93 -9.50 7.68 13.26
CA VAL A 93 -10.21 6.44 12.90
C VAL A 93 -10.86 5.86 14.14
N THR A 94 -12.18 5.73 14.10
CA THR A 94 -12.99 5.08 15.14
C THR A 94 -13.61 3.82 14.58
N VAL A 95 -13.37 2.67 15.23
CA VAL A 95 -13.95 1.38 14.83
C VAL A 95 -14.68 0.76 16.02
N GLU A 96 -15.97 0.47 15.84
CA GLU A 96 -16.79 -0.34 16.76
C GLU A 96 -17.01 -1.71 16.16
N LEU A 97 -16.51 -2.76 16.83
CA LEU A 97 -16.73 -4.15 16.47
C LEU A 97 -17.81 -4.77 17.35
N ILE A 98 -18.81 -5.38 16.72
CA ILE A 98 -19.93 -6.03 17.40
C ILE A 98 -19.98 -7.49 16.93
N ARG A 99 -19.76 -8.41 17.86
CA ARG A 99 -19.98 -9.85 17.63
C ARG A 99 -21.42 -10.19 17.98
N LEU A 100 -22.18 -10.67 17.00
CA LEU A 100 -23.56 -11.12 17.25
C LEU A 100 -23.58 -12.54 17.85
N ALA A 101 -24.68 -12.89 18.51
CA ALA A 101 -24.87 -14.23 19.05
C ALA A 101 -24.79 -15.30 17.95
N GLY A 102 -24.07 -16.40 18.21
CA GLY A 102 -23.78 -17.44 17.23
C GLY A 102 -22.51 -17.19 16.39
N ALA A 103 -21.87 -16.02 16.52
CA ALA A 103 -20.62 -15.68 15.85
C ALA A 103 -19.39 -15.90 16.74
N GLU A 104 -19.48 -16.76 17.77
CA GLU A 104 -18.40 -16.99 18.74
C GLU A 104 -17.14 -17.58 18.08
N GLY A 105 -17.31 -18.35 17.00
CA GLY A 105 -16.24 -18.91 16.17
C GLY A 105 -15.83 -18.04 14.98
N HIS A 106 -16.38 -16.83 14.84
CA HIS A 106 -16.00 -15.89 13.78
C HIS A 106 -14.77 -15.08 14.23
N HIS A 107 -13.60 -15.52 13.78
CA HIS A 107 -12.32 -14.85 14.01
C HIS A 107 -12.05 -13.77 12.96
N PHE A 108 -11.38 -12.69 13.35
CA PHE A 108 -11.11 -11.56 12.46
C PHE A 108 -9.68 -11.03 12.58
N ARG A 109 -9.25 -10.34 11.52
CA ARG A 109 -8.05 -9.50 11.46
C ARG A 109 -8.48 -8.05 11.23
N LEU A 110 -8.20 -7.16 12.16
CA LEU A 110 -8.50 -5.74 12.05
C LEU A 110 -7.20 -4.94 11.90
N TYR A 111 -7.04 -4.19 10.82
CA TYR A 111 -5.96 -3.23 10.61
C TYR A 111 -6.52 -1.81 10.68
N VAL A 112 -6.07 -1.01 11.64
CA VAL A 112 -6.48 0.38 11.81
C VAL A 112 -5.27 1.29 11.77
N THR A 113 -5.26 2.22 10.81
CA THR A 113 -4.15 3.14 10.58
C THR A 113 -4.65 4.58 10.51
N SER A 114 -4.12 5.45 11.38
CA SER A 114 -4.20 6.91 11.26
C SER A 114 -2.80 7.49 11.16
N CYS A 115 -2.47 8.22 10.10
CA CYS A 115 -1.10 8.76 9.93
C CYS A 115 -0.82 10.00 10.77
N GLU A 116 -1.83 10.83 11.03
CA GLU A 116 -1.64 12.12 11.72
C GLU A 116 -2.36 12.21 13.06
N GLU A 117 -3.45 11.46 13.25
CA GLU A 117 -4.40 11.69 14.35
C GLU A 117 -4.51 10.47 15.28
N SER A 118 -5.64 10.36 15.98
CA SER A 118 -5.93 9.30 16.95
C SER A 118 -6.68 8.12 16.35
N VAL A 119 -6.43 6.94 16.90
CA VAL A 119 -7.20 5.72 16.67
C VAL A 119 -8.00 5.40 17.93
N HIS A 120 -9.30 5.10 17.77
CA HIS A 120 -10.18 4.61 18.83
C HIS A 120 -10.85 3.32 18.39
N VAL A 121 -10.68 2.24 19.16
CA VAL A 121 -11.26 0.94 18.83
C VAL A 121 -12.06 0.42 20.02
N LEU A 122 -13.33 0.12 19.78
CA LEU A 122 -14.22 -0.56 20.72
C LEU A 122 -14.40 -2.01 20.28
N LEU A 123 -13.79 -2.93 21.04
CA LEU A 123 -13.79 -4.37 20.80
C LEU A 123 -14.99 -5.05 21.46
N PRO A 124 -15.46 -6.20 20.94
CA PRO A 124 -16.51 -6.99 21.59
C PRO A 124 -16.06 -7.49 22.97
N SER A 125 -17.01 -7.70 23.88
CA SER A 125 -16.76 -8.25 25.23
C SER A 125 -16.07 -9.61 25.17
N GLU A 126 -16.28 -10.37 24.09
CA GLU A 126 -15.75 -11.73 23.90
C GLU A 126 -14.35 -11.74 23.28
N PHE A 127 -13.79 -10.58 22.93
CA PHE A 127 -12.50 -10.47 22.21
C PHE A 127 -11.37 -11.25 22.88
N ARG A 128 -10.80 -12.22 22.16
CA ARG A 128 -9.67 -13.05 22.62
C ARG A 128 -8.61 -13.11 21.53
N GLY A 129 -7.36 -12.86 21.87
CA GLY A 129 -6.27 -12.91 20.90
C GLY A 129 -5.22 -11.83 21.13
N ALA A 130 -4.71 -11.25 20.04
CA ALA A 130 -3.54 -10.39 20.08
C ALA A 130 -3.81 -8.97 19.58
N LEU A 131 -3.28 -7.99 20.31
CA LEU A 131 -3.17 -6.60 19.89
C LEU A 131 -1.72 -6.31 19.48
N PHE A 132 -1.54 -5.85 18.26
CA PHE A 132 -0.28 -5.36 17.72
C PHE A 132 -0.35 -3.84 17.62
N ILE A 133 0.46 -3.16 18.42
CA ILE A 133 0.48 -1.71 18.47
C ILE A 133 1.83 -1.23 17.93
N SER A 134 1.76 -0.59 16.78
CA SER A 134 2.89 0.02 16.09
C SER A 134 2.80 1.54 16.21
N HIS A 135 3.94 2.19 16.36
CA HIS A 135 4.01 3.65 16.42
C HIS A 135 4.49 4.20 15.09
N ALA A 136 3.92 5.32 14.67
CA ALA A 136 4.52 6.10 13.60
C ALA A 136 5.94 6.55 14.00
N ARG A 137 6.84 6.68 13.04
CA ARG A 137 8.23 7.19 13.22
C ARG A 137 8.29 8.65 13.71
N SER A 138 7.18 9.20 14.21
CA SER A 138 7.15 10.45 14.92
C SER A 138 8.11 10.39 16.11
N GLN A 139 8.74 11.53 16.44
CA GLN A 139 9.71 11.62 17.53
C GLN A 139 9.13 11.28 18.91
N ARG A 140 7.80 11.16 19.04
CA ARG A 140 7.13 10.76 20.28
C ARG A 140 6.29 9.50 20.02
N PRO A 141 6.43 8.45 20.86
CA PRO A 141 5.53 7.31 20.79
C PRO A 141 4.10 7.77 21.07
N ALA A 142 3.15 7.17 20.36
CA ALA A 142 1.73 7.47 20.58
C ALA A 142 1.34 7.09 22.02
N SER A 143 0.51 7.92 22.66
CA SER A 143 -0.05 7.57 23.98
C SER A 143 -1.07 6.45 23.79
N VAL A 144 -0.88 5.33 24.48
CA VAL A 144 -1.80 4.18 24.42
C VAL A 144 -2.62 4.10 25.70
N GLU A 145 -3.93 4.09 25.55
CA GLU A 145 -4.88 3.98 26.66
C GLU A 145 -5.76 2.75 26.49
N TYR A 146 -5.73 1.88 27.50
CA TYR A 146 -6.61 0.71 27.57
C TYR A 146 -7.75 0.98 28.54
N GLY A 147 -8.99 0.71 28.13
CA GLY A 147 -10.16 0.71 28.99
C GLY A 147 -10.04 -0.33 30.12
N ALA A 148 -10.71 -0.09 31.25
CA ALA A 148 -10.57 -0.94 32.44
C ALA A 148 -10.95 -2.42 32.20
N GLY A 149 -11.97 -2.68 31.37
CA GLY A 149 -12.36 -4.04 30.99
C GLY A 149 -11.25 -4.76 30.23
N LEU A 150 -10.67 -4.10 29.23
CA LEU A 150 -9.55 -4.62 28.46
C LEU A 150 -8.31 -4.86 29.32
N ARG A 151 -7.97 -3.93 30.23
CA ARG A 151 -6.84 -4.11 31.15
C ARG A 151 -6.95 -5.40 31.96
N ARG A 152 -8.12 -5.67 32.55
CA ARG A 152 -8.35 -6.92 33.29
C ARG A 152 -8.14 -8.17 32.43
N ARG A 153 -8.53 -8.12 31.14
CA ARG A 153 -8.31 -9.23 30.21
C ARG A 153 -6.84 -9.41 29.83
N ILE A 154 -6.11 -8.30 29.70
CA ILE A 154 -4.65 -8.32 29.48
C ILE A 154 -3.97 -8.94 30.71
N ASP A 155 -4.31 -8.47 31.92
CA ASP A 155 -3.74 -8.97 33.17
C ASP A 155 -4.07 -10.45 33.41
N GLY A 156 -5.25 -10.90 32.95
CA GLY A 156 -5.68 -12.30 32.98
C GLY A 156 -5.11 -13.17 31.85
N GLY A 157 -4.30 -12.63 30.95
CA GLY A 157 -3.69 -13.38 29.84
C GLY A 157 -4.65 -13.74 28.69
N VAL A 158 -5.89 -13.26 28.71
CA VAL A 158 -6.90 -13.48 27.66
C VAL A 158 -6.59 -12.67 26.41
N VAL A 159 -5.97 -11.50 26.58
CA VAL A 159 -5.52 -10.62 25.49
C VAL A 159 -4.02 -10.42 25.61
N ARG A 160 -3.30 -10.62 24.52
CA ARG A 160 -1.84 -10.48 24.45
C ARG A 160 -1.48 -9.18 23.73
N ILE A 161 -0.51 -8.43 24.26
CA ILE A 161 -0.01 -7.20 23.63
C ILE A 161 1.36 -7.48 23.01
N ASN A 162 1.50 -7.20 21.71
CA ASN A 162 2.75 -7.33 20.96
C ASN A 162 3.49 -8.65 21.26
N PRO A 163 2.84 -9.83 21.11
CA PRO A 163 3.50 -11.09 21.40
C PRO A 163 4.78 -11.23 20.56
N VAL A 164 5.92 -11.39 21.24
CA VAL A 164 7.24 -11.51 20.59
C VAL A 164 7.54 -12.98 20.33
N GLY A 165 7.93 -13.32 19.10
CA GLY A 165 8.37 -14.66 18.69
C GLY A 165 7.55 -15.27 17.55
N HIS A 166 8.08 -16.32 16.92
CA HIS A 166 7.44 -17.08 15.83
C HIS A 166 6.12 -17.80 16.21
N GLY A 167 5.56 -17.52 17.39
CA GLY A 167 4.23 -17.96 17.77
C GLY A 167 3.19 -17.12 17.03
N ALA A 168 2.91 -17.49 15.78
CA ALA A 168 1.79 -16.97 15.02
C ALA A 168 0.54 -16.94 15.91
N VAL A 169 -0.24 -15.86 15.81
CA VAL A 169 -1.55 -15.81 16.45
C VAL A 169 -2.33 -17.01 15.93
N ALA A 170 -2.89 -17.80 16.85
CA ALA A 170 -3.56 -19.04 16.46
C ALA A 170 -4.71 -18.71 15.49
N GLU A 171 -5.04 -19.63 14.58
CA GLU A 171 -6.09 -19.41 13.58
C GLU A 171 -7.48 -19.20 14.22
N ASP A 172 -7.64 -19.57 15.49
CA ASP A 172 -8.83 -19.43 16.33
C ASP A 172 -8.76 -18.26 17.34
N GLU A 173 -7.85 -17.31 17.09
CA GLU A 173 -7.72 -16.07 17.84
C GLU A 173 -7.96 -14.83 16.97
N ASP A 174 -8.48 -13.77 17.58
CA ASP A 174 -8.66 -12.49 16.92
C ASP A 174 -7.32 -11.72 16.84
N GLU A 175 -7.11 -10.99 15.76
CA GLU A 175 -5.89 -10.19 15.52
C GLU A 175 -6.27 -8.73 15.29
N VAL A 176 -5.65 -7.81 16.01
CA VAL A 176 -5.87 -6.36 15.81
C VAL A 176 -4.54 -5.65 15.71
N HIS A 177 -4.31 -4.97 14.59
CA HIS A 177 -3.14 -4.16 14.30
C HIS A 177 -3.53 -2.68 14.33
N LEU A 178 -2.92 -1.93 15.23
CA LEU A 178 -3.19 -0.51 15.45
C LEU A 178 -1.94 0.31 15.14
N TYR A 179 -2.12 1.32 14.32
CA TYR A 179 -1.11 2.31 14.00
C TYR A 179 -1.71 3.72 14.12
N ALA A 180 -1.13 4.54 14.98
CA ALA A 180 -1.46 5.96 15.10
C ALA A 180 -0.21 6.79 15.38
N ALA A 181 -0.21 8.05 14.97
CA ALA A 181 0.86 8.99 15.30
C ALA A 181 0.69 9.59 16.70
N ASN A 182 -0.55 9.85 17.13
CA ASN A 182 -0.80 10.65 18.33
C ASN A 182 -1.29 9.83 19.53
N ARG A 183 -2.50 9.25 19.42
CA ARG A 183 -3.17 8.57 20.53
C ARG A 183 -3.89 7.32 20.05
N ILE A 184 -3.78 6.25 20.82
CA ILE A 184 -4.49 4.99 20.59
C ILE A 184 -5.33 4.72 21.82
N VAL A 185 -6.64 4.62 21.66
CA VAL A 185 -7.57 4.23 22.72
C VAL A 185 -8.20 2.90 22.34
N VAL A 186 -8.09 1.90 23.21
CA VAL A 186 -8.69 0.59 23.00
C VAL A 186 -9.57 0.23 24.18
N GLU A 187 -10.85 0.01 23.89
CA GLU A 187 -11.85 -0.34 24.88
C GLU A 187 -12.52 -1.66 24.51
N THR A 188 -13.12 -2.31 25.51
CA THR A 188 -14.01 -3.45 25.30
C THR A 188 -15.42 -3.01 25.67
N LYS A 189 -16.42 -3.43 24.90
CA LYS A 189 -17.82 -3.22 25.27
C LYS A 189 -18.04 -3.89 26.64
N ASN A 190 -18.33 -3.11 27.68
CA ASN A 190 -18.54 -3.65 29.01
C ASN A 190 -19.91 -4.36 29.04
N GLU A 191 -19.94 -5.64 29.39
CA GLU A 191 -21.18 -6.41 29.60
C GLU A 191 -22.07 -5.76 30.70
N ASN A 192 -21.48 -5.00 31.62
CA ASN A 192 -22.16 -4.44 32.80
C ASN A 192 -22.60 -2.97 32.68
N THR A 193 -22.41 -2.28 31.55
CA THR A 193 -22.96 -0.92 31.38
C THR A 193 -24.34 -0.90 30.73
N ASP A 194 -24.81 -2.02 30.18
CA ASP A 194 -26.20 -2.20 29.81
C ASP A 194 -26.98 -2.76 30.99
N LEU A 195 -27.17 -1.89 32.00
CA LEU A 195 -28.38 -1.69 32.81
C LEU A 195 -27.96 -0.94 34.09
N PRO A 196 -28.27 0.36 34.17
CA PRO A 196 -29.06 0.76 35.32
C PRO A 196 -30.21 1.68 34.89
N GLY A 197 -31.40 1.35 35.38
CA GLY A 197 -32.35 2.41 35.68
C GLY A 197 -31.64 3.47 36.53
N THR A 198 -31.96 4.74 36.28
CA THR A 198 -31.46 5.95 36.97
C THR A 198 -30.07 6.50 36.57
N ALA A 199 -30.14 7.48 35.66
CA ALA A 199 -29.46 8.79 35.71
C ALA A 199 -27.92 8.86 35.71
N GLY A 200 -27.34 8.59 34.54
CA GLY A 200 -26.04 9.12 34.13
C GLY A 200 -25.89 9.01 32.62
N ARG A 201 -26.38 10.01 31.87
CA ARG A 201 -26.38 9.98 30.39
C ARG A 201 -24.95 9.92 29.84
N PRO A 202 -24.57 8.91 29.05
CA PRO A 202 -23.38 9.01 28.20
C PRO A 202 -23.62 10.05 27.10
N LEU A 203 -22.60 10.87 26.83
CA LEU A 203 -22.64 12.02 25.93
C LEU A 203 -22.67 11.63 24.44
N TRP A 204 -23.40 10.59 24.01
CA TRP A 204 -23.57 10.31 22.58
C TRP A 204 -24.94 9.65 22.35
N VAL A 205 -26.00 10.46 22.37
CA VAL A 205 -27.32 10.09 21.85
C VAL A 205 -27.77 11.23 20.94
N LEU A 206 -27.64 11.04 19.63
CA LEU A 206 -28.39 11.80 18.64
C LEU A 206 -29.68 11.03 18.34
N GLU A 207 -30.80 11.69 18.53
CA GLU A 207 -32.15 11.19 18.24
C GLU A 207 -32.29 10.80 16.77
N GLY A 208 -32.56 9.52 16.55
CA GLY A 208 -33.08 8.98 15.30
C GLY A 208 -34.00 7.81 15.66
N ARG A 209 -35.25 8.12 16.03
CA ARG A 209 -36.30 7.13 16.24
C ARG A 209 -36.71 6.57 14.87
N GLU A 210 -36.40 5.31 14.61
CA GLU A 210 -37.26 4.43 13.82
C GLU A 210 -37.28 3.05 14.48
N GLN A 211 -38.48 2.65 14.92
CA GLN A 211 -38.80 1.29 15.32
C GLN A 211 -38.82 0.42 14.06
N VAL A 212 -38.10 -0.70 14.05
CA VAL A 212 -38.44 -1.81 13.16
C VAL A 212 -38.51 -3.07 14.00
N ALA A 213 -39.76 -3.53 14.17
CA ALA A 213 -40.09 -4.82 14.70
C ALA A 213 -39.70 -5.93 13.71
N SER A 214 -39.33 -7.06 14.28
CA SER A 214 -39.02 -8.34 13.63
C SER A 214 -40.09 -8.83 12.65
N THR A 215 -39.69 -9.17 11.43
CA THR A 215 -40.21 -10.34 10.69
C THR A 215 -39.25 -10.71 9.56
N TRP A 216 -38.91 -11.99 9.50
CA TRP A 216 -38.12 -12.63 8.44
C TRP A 216 -38.91 -12.76 7.13
N CYS A 217 -38.17 -12.63 6.01
CA CYS A 217 -38.30 -13.33 4.71
C CYS A 217 -38.11 -12.39 3.51
N GLY A 218 -37.22 -12.79 2.58
CA GLY A 218 -37.32 -12.42 1.17
C GLY A 218 -36.22 -11.51 0.62
N TRP A 219 -35.32 -12.11 -0.16
CA TRP A 219 -34.44 -11.44 -1.12
C TRP A 219 -35.23 -10.52 -2.06
N VAL A 220 -34.86 -9.24 -2.24
CA VAL A 220 -34.96 -8.47 -3.51
C VAL A 220 -34.02 -7.24 -3.50
N LEU A 221 -33.02 -7.28 -4.39
CA LEU A 221 -32.57 -6.27 -5.36
C LEU A 221 -32.83 -4.76 -5.07
N VAL A 222 -31.77 -3.97 -4.86
CA VAL A 222 -31.81 -2.50 -4.93
C VAL A 222 -31.51 -2.03 -6.35
N LEU A 223 -32.52 -1.44 -7.01
CA LEU A 223 -32.40 -0.78 -8.31
C LEU A 223 -31.96 0.69 -8.14
N HIS A 224 -30.94 1.10 -8.89
CA HIS A 224 -30.56 2.49 -9.11
C HIS A 224 -31.65 3.25 -9.89
N LEU A 225 -32.04 4.43 -9.41
CA LEU A 225 -32.67 5.46 -10.25
C LEU A 225 -31.87 6.76 -10.16
N ALA A 226 -31.19 7.05 -11.27
CA ALA A 226 -30.69 8.37 -11.60
C ALA A 226 -31.84 9.26 -12.06
N GLN A 227 -31.87 10.52 -11.61
CA GLN A 227 -32.55 11.60 -12.32
C GLN A 227 -31.60 12.77 -12.47
N GLY A 228 -31.42 13.17 -13.73
CA GLY A 228 -30.51 14.23 -14.15
C GLY A 228 -31.07 15.63 -13.95
N ALA A 229 -30.17 16.59 -13.98
CA ALA A 229 -30.49 17.98 -14.21
C ALA A 229 -29.57 18.51 -15.31
N ALA A 230 -30.22 18.89 -16.41
CA ALA A 230 -29.64 19.58 -17.55
C ALA A 230 -29.16 20.98 -17.14
N ILE A 231 -27.94 21.35 -17.51
CA ILE A 231 -27.49 22.74 -17.48
C ILE A 231 -26.93 23.12 -18.86
N LYS A 232 -27.50 24.23 -19.34
CA LYS A 232 -27.34 24.89 -20.64
C LYS A 232 -25.89 25.31 -20.90
N THR A 233 -25.46 25.12 -22.14
CA THR A 233 -24.29 25.81 -22.72
C THR A 233 -24.68 27.20 -23.23
N PRO A 234 -23.75 28.17 -23.20
CA PRO A 234 -23.73 29.23 -24.18
C PRO A 234 -22.49 29.15 -25.07
N LYS A 235 -22.74 29.30 -26.37
CA LYS A 235 -21.77 29.54 -27.43
C LYS A 235 -21.15 30.93 -27.26
N HIS A 236 -19.84 31.05 -27.45
CA HIS A 236 -19.23 32.26 -27.98
C HIS A 236 -18.10 31.90 -28.96
N GLN A 237 -18.21 32.47 -30.15
CA GLN A 237 -17.24 32.46 -31.26
C GLN A 237 -16.30 33.67 -31.18
N ALA A 238 -15.19 33.53 -31.92
CA ALA A 238 -14.22 34.54 -32.38
C ALA A 238 -13.20 34.98 -31.31
N ALA A 239 -11.90 35.09 -31.57
CA ALA A 239 -11.24 35.68 -32.75
C ALA A 239 -9.76 35.25 -32.89
N LEU A 240 -9.25 35.35 -34.12
CA LEU A 240 -7.87 35.17 -34.56
C LEU A 240 -7.02 36.44 -34.33
N SER A 241 -5.73 36.27 -34.01
CA SER A 241 -4.59 37.17 -34.35
C SER A 241 -3.30 36.48 -33.88
N LEU A 242 -2.45 35.95 -34.78
CA LEU A 242 -1.33 36.61 -35.49
C LEU A 242 -0.18 37.09 -34.56
N LEU A 243 0.85 36.22 -34.42
CA LEU A 243 2.34 36.39 -34.48
C LEU A 243 3.02 37.69 -33.96
N PRO A 244 4.33 37.71 -33.56
CA PRO A 244 5.41 36.79 -33.96
C PRO A 244 6.38 36.34 -32.83
N GLY A 245 7.23 35.36 -33.16
CA GLY A 245 8.43 34.97 -32.39
C GLY A 245 9.68 35.77 -32.77
N PRO A 246 10.89 35.22 -32.56
CA PRO A 246 11.76 35.49 -31.42
C PRO A 246 13.05 36.23 -31.83
N PRO A 247 13.95 36.53 -30.88
CA PRO A 247 15.36 36.61 -31.23
C PRO A 247 16.24 35.61 -30.47
N HIS A 248 17.18 35.10 -31.25
CA HIS A 248 18.34 34.26 -30.95
C HIS A 248 19.26 34.90 -29.91
N SER A 249 19.91 34.06 -29.09
CA SER A 249 21.25 34.23 -28.50
C SER A 249 21.55 32.96 -27.68
N ALA A 250 22.74 32.40 -27.60
CA ALA A 250 23.99 32.44 -28.34
C ALA A 250 24.79 31.27 -27.73
N LEU A 251 25.49 30.51 -28.57
CA LEU A 251 26.45 29.50 -28.14
C LEU A 251 27.53 30.12 -27.25
N VAL A 252 27.86 29.47 -26.12
CA VAL A 252 29.21 29.57 -25.53
C VAL A 252 29.70 28.14 -25.29
N GLU A 253 30.61 27.76 -26.17
CA GLU A 253 31.41 26.56 -26.19
C GLU A 253 32.64 26.78 -25.31
N LEU A 254 32.80 25.98 -24.24
CA LEU A 254 34.06 25.93 -23.48
C LEU A 254 34.36 24.49 -23.05
N ARG A 255 35.40 23.93 -23.66
CA ARG A 255 36.27 22.83 -23.19
C ARG A 255 37.64 23.06 -23.86
N PRO A 256 38.75 22.42 -23.43
CA PRO A 256 39.01 21.71 -22.16
C PRO A 256 40.36 22.13 -21.53
N HIS A 257 40.59 21.78 -20.26
CA HIS A 257 41.97 21.55 -19.78
C HIS A 257 42.07 20.25 -18.98
N ARG A 258 42.89 19.35 -19.53
CA ARG A 258 43.46 18.15 -18.90
C ARG A 258 44.73 18.58 -18.15
N PRO A 259 45.12 17.86 -17.10
CA PRO A 259 46.49 17.34 -17.11
C PRO A 259 46.55 15.81 -16.99
N LEU A 260 47.63 15.28 -17.56
CA LEU A 260 48.10 13.90 -17.56
C LEU A 260 49.05 13.62 -16.38
N HIS A 261 49.28 12.32 -16.13
CA HIS A 261 50.45 11.66 -15.48
C HIS A 261 50.22 11.02 -14.07
N PRO A 262 51.01 9.99 -13.66
CA PRO A 262 50.83 8.58 -14.09
C PRO A 262 51.04 7.54 -12.95
N LEU A 263 50.91 6.25 -13.32
CA LEU A 263 51.61 5.04 -12.84
C LEU A 263 51.83 4.77 -11.33
N ALA A 264 51.36 3.58 -10.90
CA ALA A 264 52.06 2.56 -10.06
C ALA A 264 51.00 1.73 -9.31
N THR A 265 51.11 0.45 -8.95
CA THR A 265 51.96 -0.69 -9.26
C THR A 265 51.25 -1.86 -8.56
N THR A 266 51.03 -2.98 -9.25
CA THR A 266 50.56 -4.24 -8.66
C THR A 266 51.62 -4.85 -7.74
N PRO A 267 51.21 -5.66 -6.75
CA PRO A 267 51.89 -6.96 -6.65
C PRO A 267 50.91 -8.13 -6.56
N ALA A 268 51.27 -9.18 -7.29
CA ALA A 268 50.75 -10.52 -7.18
C ALA A 268 51.35 -11.22 -5.95
N VAL A 269 50.54 -12.00 -5.23
CA VAL A 269 51.03 -13.08 -4.34
C VAL A 269 50.11 -14.29 -4.43
N MET A 270 50.68 -15.34 -5.01
CA MET A 270 50.69 -16.76 -4.65
C MET A 270 49.40 -17.45 -4.17
N SER A 271 48.92 -18.30 -5.07
CA SER A 271 48.41 -19.67 -4.91
C SER A 271 48.61 -20.34 -3.53
N SER A 272 47.54 -20.92 -3.01
CA SER A 272 47.60 -22.19 -2.27
C SER A 272 46.49 -23.10 -2.75
N GLU A 273 46.90 -24.20 -3.34
CA GLU A 273 46.09 -25.37 -3.67
C GLU A 273 45.54 -25.99 -2.37
N ASN A 274 44.28 -26.42 -2.40
CA ASN A 274 43.82 -27.61 -1.69
C ASN A 274 42.51 -28.06 -2.33
N GLY A 275 42.62 -29.11 -3.14
CA GLY A 275 41.49 -29.79 -3.73
C GLY A 275 40.83 -30.72 -2.72
N HIS A 276 39.51 -30.66 -2.66
CA HIS A 276 38.67 -31.84 -2.51
C HIS A 276 37.42 -31.64 -3.38
N SER A 277 37.41 -32.37 -4.48
CA SER A 277 36.29 -32.55 -5.40
C SER A 277 35.31 -33.55 -4.79
N MET A 278 34.04 -33.17 -4.64
CA MET A 278 32.85 -34.05 -4.78
C MET A 278 31.60 -33.16 -4.84
N GLY A 279 31.00 -33.03 -6.03
CA GLY A 279 29.69 -32.38 -6.18
C GLY A 279 29.47 -31.67 -7.51
N SER A 280 29.51 -32.42 -8.61
CA SER A 280 28.74 -32.20 -9.85
C SER A 280 28.01 -30.84 -9.99
N PHE A 281 28.76 -29.79 -10.31
CA PHE A 281 28.24 -28.52 -10.83
C PHE A 281 28.57 -28.41 -12.32
N GLU A 282 28.16 -29.40 -13.11
CA GLU A 282 27.87 -29.14 -14.53
C GLU A 282 26.53 -28.40 -14.59
N LYS A 283 26.58 -27.13 -14.19
CA LYS A 283 25.56 -26.13 -14.48
C LYS A 283 25.56 -25.98 -15.99
N THR A 284 24.77 -26.81 -16.64
CA THR A 284 24.29 -26.67 -18.02
C THR A 284 24.13 -25.19 -18.30
N ARG A 285 25.06 -24.62 -19.05
CA ARG A 285 24.88 -23.32 -19.70
C ARG A 285 23.56 -23.47 -20.47
N PRO A 286 22.47 -22.79 -20.09
CA PRO A 286 21.22 -22.92 -20.81
C PRO A 286 21.53 -22.51 -22.23
N LEU A 287 21.44 -23.46 -23.16
CA LEU A 287 21.50 -23.22 -24.58
C LEU A 287 20.59 -22.03 -24.86
N LEU A 288 21.22 -20.94 -25.29
CA LEU A 288 20.68 -19.61 -25.59
C LEU A 288 19.17 -19.67 -25.77
N HIS A 289 18.43 -19.46 -24.67
CA HIS A 289 16.99 -19.31 -24.74
C HIS A 289 16.75 -18.20 -25.78
N PRO A 290 15.90 -18.43 -26.80
CA PRO A 290 15.64 -17.45 -27.85
C PRO A 290 15.47 -16.09 -27.19
N SER A 291 16.32 -15.13 -27.61
CA SER A 291 16.53 -13.86 -26.94
C SER A 291 15.19 -13.28 -26.51
N CYS A 292 15.02 -13.07 -25.20
CA CYS A 292 13.82 -12.45 -24.68
C CYS A 292 13.64 -11.11 -25.42
N PRO A 293 12.48 -10.83 -26.02
CA PRO A 293 12.36 -9.65 -26.87
C PRO A 293 12.64 -8.41 -26.04
N THR A 294 13.44 -7.49 -26.57
CA THR A 294 13.79 -6.24 -25.87
C THR A 294 12.71 -5.18 -26.00
N ARG A 295 11.57 -5.51 -26.60
CA ARG A 295 10.46 -4.59 -26.87
C ARG A 295 9.11 -5.21 -26.58
N GLY A 296 8.19 -4.38 -26.09
CA GLY A 296 6.79 -4.74 -25.91
C GLY A 296 6.42 -5.08 -24.46
N THR A 297 5.30 -5.78 -24.30
CA THR A 297 4.72 -6.05 -22.98
C THR A 297 5.06 -7.44 -22.49
N HIS A 298 5.62 -7.52 -21.28
CA HIS A 298 6.09 -8.75 -20.66
C HIS A 298 5.39 -8.98 -19.32
N LYS A 299 4.77 -10.15 -19.16
CA LYS A 299 4.21 -10.58 -17.88
C LYS A 299 5.32 -11.11 -16.98
N VAL A 300 5.50 -10.49 -15.82
CA VAL A 300 6.42 -10.95 -14.79
C VAL A 300 5.76 -12.15 -14.09
N LYS A 301 6.51 -13.24 -13.91
CA LYS A 301 6.00 -14.47 -13.30
C LYS A 301 6.93 -14.85 -12.16
N TYR A 302 6.33 -15.25 -11.03
CA TYR A 302 7.08 -15.77 -9.90
C TYR A 302 7.92 -16.99 -10.30
N ARG A 303 9.20 -17.00 -9.89
CA ARG A 303 10.14 -18.12 -10.10
C ARG A 303 10.79 -18.52 -8.78
N SER A 304 10.27 -19.58 -8.15
CA SER A 304 10.75 -20.04 -6.84
C SER A 304 12.22 -20.46 -6.79
N GLU A 305 12.80 -20.84 -7.93
CA GLU A 305 14.18 -21.36 -8.02
C GLU A 305 15.17 -20.33 -8.58
N ALA A 306 14.70 -19.12 -8.93
CA ALA A 306 15.54 -18.09 -9.53
C ALA A 306 15.59 -16.85 -8.65
N ASP A 307 16.75 -16.21 -8.59
CA ASP A 307 16.92 -14.93 -7.88
C ASP A 307 16.04 -13.82 -8.49
N TRP A 308 15.69 -13.97 -9.77
CA TRP A 308 14.97 -13.00 -10.57
C TRP A 308 13.70 -13.60 -11.19
N ASP A 309 12.54 -13.02 -10.87
CA ASP A 309 11.26 -13.34 -11.52
C ASP A 309 11.25 -12.92 -13.00
N PHE A 310 11.96 -11.83 -13.31
CA PHE A 310 12.24 -11.39 -14.68
C PHE A 310 13.70 -10.99 -14.83
N ARG A 311 14.36 -11.46 -15.89
CA ARG A 311 15.75 -11.13 -16.20
C ARG A 311 15.90 -10.87 -17.69
N LEU A 312 16.42 -9.70 -18.06
CA LEU A 312 16.82 -9.36 -19.41
C LEU A 312 18.26 -8.84 -19.41
N ASP A 313 19.09 -9.41 -20.29
CA ASP A 313 20.39 -8.84 -20.64
C ASP A 313 20.38 -8.46 -22.12
N ALA A 314 20.29 -7.16 -22.39
CA ALA A 314 20.09 -6.62 -23.74
C ALA A 314 21.40 -6.29 -24.47
N GLY A 315 22.55 -6.31 -23.77
CA GLY A 315 23.84 -5.95 -24.36
C GLY A 315 23.82 -4.57 -25.05
N ARG A 316 23.97 -4.56 -26.38
CA ARG A 316 23.96 -3.35 -27.23
C ARG A 316 22.67 -3.18 -28.02
N ILE A 317 21.54 -3.65 -27.49
CA ILE A 317 20.23 -3.53 -28.13
C ILE A 317 19.37 -2.57 -27.29
N PRO A 318 18.67 -1.60 -27.90
CA PRO A 318 17.77 -0.72 -27.15
C PRO A 318 16.63 -1.51 -26.53
N VAL A 319 16.28 -1.14 -25.29
CA VAL A 319 15.20 -1.75 -24.52
C VAL A 319 14.01 -0.80 -24.47
N ASP A 320 12.82 -1.30 -24.80
CA ASP A 320 11.56 -0.56 -24.70
C ASP A 320 10.43 -1.49 -24.27
N MET A 321 10.31 -1.70 -22.96
CA MET A 321 9.43 -2.74 -22.40
C MET A 321 8.46 -2.23 -21.37
N SER A 322 7.32 -2.93 -21.29
CA SER A 322 6.32 -2.80 -20.23
C SER A 322 6.30 -4.08 -19.39
N LEU A 323 6.72 -4.01 -18.13
CA LEU A 323 6.72 -5.12 -17.19
C LEU A 323 5.38 -5.14 -16.44
N MET A 324 4.52 -6.10 -16.77
CA MET A 324 3.22 -6.31 -16.15
C MET A 324 3.36 -7.17 -14.91
N LEU A 325 3.13 -6.58 -13.74
CA LEU A 325 3.06 -7.33 -12.48
C LEU A 325 1.79 -8.20 -12.44
N PRO A 326 1.87 -9.39 -11.82
CA PRO A 326 0.70 -10.25 -11.67
C PRO A 326 -0.35 -9.58 -10.77
N HIS A 327 -1.62 -9.88 -11.01
CA HIS A 327 -2.74 -9.38 -10.19
C HIS A 327 -3.06 -10.29 -9.01
N TYR A 328 -2.58 -11.53 -9.05
CA TYR A 328 -2.74 -12.52 -7.98
C TYR A 328 -1.38 -13.01 -7.54
N ARG A 329 -1.31 -13.44 -6.28
CA ARG A 329 -0.19 -14.21 -5.75
C ARG A 329 -0.23 -15.61 -6.34
N ALA A 330 0.89 -16.12 -6.85
CA ALA A 330 0.95 -17.52 -7.26
C ALA A 330 0.79 -18.44 -6.03
N ARG A 331 0.25 -19.66 -6.22
CA ARG A 331 -0.05 -20.59 -5.10
C ARG A 331 1.13 -20.83 -4.15
N HIS A 332 2.34 -20.86 -4.69
CA HIS A 332 3.60 -21.12 -3.96
C HIS A 332 4.48 -19.88 -3.80
N GLN A 333 3.96 -18.69 -4.13
CA GLN A 333 4.66 -17.45 -3.88
C GLN A 333 4.47 -17.05 -2.40
N PRO A 334 5.56 -16.81 -1.66
CA PRO A 334 5.49 -16.30 -0.28
C PRO A 334 4.63 -15.04 -0.17
N ILE A 335 4.03 -14.83 1.00
CA ILE A 335 3.09 -13.72 1.25
C ILE A 335 3.80 -12.36 1.08
N ASP A 336 5.05 -12.30 1.49
CA ASP A 336 5.97 -11.18 1.48
C ASP A 336 6.91 -11.19 0.26
N HIS A 337 6.64 -12.02 -0.75
CA HIS A 337 7.49 -12.09 -1.94
C HIS A 337 7.39 -10.82 -2.77
N ARG A 338 8.51 -10.10 -2.86
CA ARG A 338 8.69 -8.94 -3.72
C ARG A 338 9.10 -9.38 -5.12
N MET A 339 8.32 -9.00 -6.14
CA MET A 339 8.59 -9.41 -7.52
C MET A 339 9.94 -8.85 -8.01
N SER A 340 10.94 -9.71 -8.25
CA SER A 340 12.30 -9.29 -8.58
C SER A 340 12.53 -9.20 -10.09
N MET A 341 12.97 -8.04 -10.57
CA MET A 341 13.17 -7.76 -11.99
C MET A 341 14.55 -7.16 -12.24
N PHE A 342 15.30 -7.74 -13.17
CA PHE A 342 16.62 -7.29 -13.58
C PHE A 342 16.66 -6.97 -15.07
N VAL A 343 17.19 -5.79 -15.40
CA VAL A 343 17.43 -5.38 -16.79
C VAL A 343 18.83 -4.79 -16.93
N SER A 344 19.67 -5.40 -17.75
CA SER A 344 20.99 -4.85 -18.11
C SER A 344 21.07 -4.39 -19.57
N GLY A 345 21.83 -3.32 -19.79
CA GLY A 345 22.24 -2.85 -21.10
C GLY A 345 23.60 -2.14 -21.02
N THR A 346 24.17 -1.76 -22.15
CA THR A 346 25.49 -1.09 -22.19
C THR A 346 25.34 0.38 -22.54
N ASN A 347 25.14 0.66 -23.83
CA ASN A 347 25.18 2.00 -24.40
C ASN A 347 23.86 2.43 -25.05
N GLU A 348 22.97 1.46 -25.34
CA GLU A 348 21.70 1.74 -26.00
C GLU A 348 20.62 2.14 -24.99
N PRO A 349 19.73 3.09 -25.33
CA PRO A 349 18.70 3.60 -24.42
C PRO A 349 17.85 2.49 -23.80
N ILE A 350 17.58 2.61 -22.51
CA ILE A 350 16.70 1.71 -21.76
C ILE A 350 15.42 2.46 -21.39
N LYS A 351 14.27 1.96 -21.88
CA LYS A 351 12.94 2.45 -21.54
C LYS A 351 12.16 1.32 -20.88
N LEU A 352 11.81 1.51 -19.61
CA LEU A 352 11.08 0.52 -18.83
C LEU A 352 9.85 1.13 -18.20
N LYS A 353 8.71 0.48 -18.37
CA LYS A 353 7.47 0.83 -17.69
C LYS A 353 7.08 -0.31 -16.76
N VAL A 354 6.87 -0.02 -15.48
CA VAL A 354 6.29 -0.97 -14.54
C VAL A 354 4.78 -0.76 -14.50
N CYS A 355 4.03 -1.77 -14.95
CA CYS A 355 2.59 -1.76 -14.96
C CYS A 355 2.06 -2.56 -13.77
N ARG A 356 1.47 -1.86 -12.81
CA ARG A 356 0.82 -2.43 -11.64
C ARG A 356 -0.70 -2.28 -11.77
N ASN A 357 -1.40 -3.41 -11.74
CA ASN A 357 -2.87 -3.41 -11.72
C ASN A 357 -3.42 -3.46 -10.29
N PHE A 358 -2.62 -3.91 -9.33
CA PHE A 358 -3.02 -4.09 -7.94
C PHE A 358 -1.98 -3.47 -6.99
N PRO A 359 -2.38 -2.57 -6.08
CA PRO A 359 -1.47 -1.82 -5.21
C PRO A 359 -0.63 -2.72 -4.28
N ARG A 360 -1.13 -3.93 -3.99
CA ARG A 360 -0.46 -4.90 -3.09
C ARG A 360 0.76 -5.60 -3.71
N SER A 361 0.98 -5.50 -5.02
CA SER A 361 2.10 -6.18 -5.69
C SER A 361 3.39 -5.38 -5.56
N GLN A 362 4.16 -5.66 -4.51
CA GLN A 362 5.49 -5.08 -4.29
C GLN A 362 6.49 -5.59 -5.35
N PHE A 363 7.44 -4.74 -5.71
CA PHE A 363 8.48 -5.14 -6.65
C PHE A 363 9.87 -4.58 -6.33
N TYR A 364 10.88 -5.30 -6.81
CA TYR A 364 12.26 -4.87 -6.91
C TYR A 364 12.61 -4.71 -8.38
N LEU A 365 13.12 -3.55 -8.77
CA LEU A 365 13.64 -3.33 -10.11
C LEU A 365 15.10 -2.90 -10.04
N GLU A 366 15.99 -3.73 -10.57
CA GLU A 366 17.39 -3.38 -10.77
C GLU A 366 17.67 -3.15 -12.26
N VAL A 367 18.23 -1.98 -12.57
CA VAL A 367 18.61 -1.58 -13.93
C VAL A 367 20.10 -1.27 -13.95
N LEU A 368 20.87 -2.05 -14.70
CA LEU A 368 22.30 -1.83 -14.87
C LEU A 368 22.60 -1.34 -16.29
N ALA A 369 23.27 -0.19 -16.39
CA ALA A 369 23.73 0.38 -17.64
C ALA A 369 25.15 0.95 -17.48
N GLU A 370 25.96 0.92 -18.54
CA GLU A 370 27.29 1.52 -18.48
C GLU A 370 27.20 3.04 -18.70
N SER A 371 26.77 3.45 -19.88
CA SER A 371 26.63 4.87 -20.25
C SER A 371 25.28 5.20 -20.89
N SER A 372 24.34 4.25 -20.87
CA SER A 372 23.02 4.42 -21.45
C SER A 372 22.15 5.41 -20.68
N ASP A 373 21.36 6.19 -21.42
CA ASP A 373 20.25 6.95 -20.87
C ASP A 373 19.09 6.00 -20.50
N VAL A 374 18.66 6.05 -19.25
CA VAL A 374 17.62 5.19 -18.69
C VAL A 374 16.36 6.03 -18.44
N THR A 375 15.21 5.56 -18.92
CA THR A 375 13.89 6.14 -18.62
C THR A 375 13.00 5.09 -17.97
N ILE A 376 12.48 5.40 -16.78
CA ILE A 376 11.62 4.50 -16.00
C ILE A 376 10.27 5.16 -15.75
N TRP A 377 9.19 4.52 -16.17
CA TRP A 377 7.82 4.88 -15.79
C TRP A 377 7.40 4.02 -14.59
N LEU A 378 7.25 4.67 -13.44
CA LEU A 378 6.81 4.05 -12.20
C LEU A 378 5.31 4.24 -11.97
N PRO A 379 4.62 3.28 -11.35
CA PRO A 379 3.19 3.39 -11.09
C PRO A 379 2.90 4.58 -10.14
N SER A 380 1.78 5.25 -10.32
CA SER A 380 1.41 6.46 -9.54
C SER A 380 1.19 6.21 -8.05
N ASP A 381 1.02 4.94 -7.64
CA ASP A 381 0.92 4.48 -6.26
C ASP A 381 2.27 4.02 -5.68
N PHE A 382 3.38 4.22 -6.40
CA PHE A 382 4.72 3.82 -5.97
C PHE A 382 5.06 4.43 -4.60
N LYS A 383 5.51 3.57 -3.68
CA LYS A 383 5.95 3.94 -2.34
C LYS A 383 7.15 3.07 -1.96
N GLY A 384 8.27 3.71 -1.67
CA GLY A 384 9.47 3.01 -1.24
C GLY A 384 10.75 3.74 -1.57
N GLN A 385 11.76 3.00 -2.02
CA GLN A 385 13.12 3.51 -2.17
C GLN A 385 13.55 3.54 -3.62
N ILE A 386 14.29 4.59 -3.98
CA ILE A 386 14.93 4.70 -5.28
C ILE A 386 16.40 5.04 -5.07
N HIS A 387 17.25 4.14 -5.54
CA HIS A 387 18.68 4.32 -5.63
C HIS A 387 19.07 4.55 -7.09
N HIS A 388 19.84 5.58 -7.37
CA HIS A 388 20.37 5.79 -8.71
C HIS A 388 21.80 6.33 -8.72
N SER A 389 22.61 5.85 -9.65
CA SER A 389 23.83 6.52 -10.08
C SER A 389 23.57 7.21 -11.42
N GLY A 390 24.09 8.42 -11.58
CA GLY A 390 23.81 9.28 -12.73
C GLY A 390 22.89 10.46 -12.41
N LYS A 391 22.76 11.37 -13.38
CA LYS A 391 21.98 12.60 -13.21
C LYS A 391 20.49 12.31 -13.41
N ALA A 392 19.73 12.34 -12.32
CA ALA A 392 18.29 12.13 -12.35
C ALA A 392 17.51 13.36 -12.84
N ILE A 393 16.46 13.10 -13.60
CA ILE A 393 15.45 14.06 -14.07
C ILE A 393 14.08 13.47 -13.71
N PHE A 394 13.21 14.29 -13.14
CA PHE A 394 11.89 13.86 -12.69
C PHE A 394 10.81 14.59 -13.50
N SER A 395 9.80 13.85 -13.94
CA SER A 395 8.64 14.43 -14.58
C SER A 395 7.73 15.15 -13.57
N SER A 396 6.84 16.03 -14.05
CA SER A 396 5.88 16.73 -13.19
C SER A 396 4.95 15.77 -12.46
N GLY A 397 4.46 14.71 -13.10
CA GLY A 397 3.61 13.71 -12.46
C GLY A 397 4.36 12.94 -11.37
N PHE A 398 5.62 12.59 -11.62
CA PHE A 398 6.47 11.97 -10.60
C PHE A 398 6.59 12.88 -9.37
N ILE A 399 6.94 14.16 -9.55
CA ILE A 399 7.08 15.12 -8.46
C ILE A 399 5.76 15.27 -7.67
N ASN A 400 4.63 15.41 -8.36
CA ASN A 400 3.35 15.70 -7.74
C ASN A 400 2.77 14.51 -6.95
N LYS A 401 3.04 13.27 -7.40
CA LYS A 401 2.37 12.07 -6.86
C LYS A 401 3.30 11.10 -6.16
N ILE A 402 4.45 10.82 -6.76
CA ILE A 402 5.36 9.76 -6.34
C ILE A 402 6.39 10.30 -5.35
N LEU A 403 7.03 11.44 -5.65
CA LEU A 403 8.19 11.95 -4.89
C LEU A 403 7.96 12.06 -3.37
N ARG A 404 6.75 12.43 -2.94
CA ARG A 404 6.38 12.53 -1.52
C ARG A 404 6.36 11.19 -0.76
N ASN A 405 6.33 10.08 -1.49
CA ASN A 405 6.28 8.71 -0.96
C ASN A 405 7.61 7.96 -1.20
N VAL A 406 8.65 8.66 -1.65
CA VAL A 406 9.92 8.05 -2.06
C VAL A 406 11.09 8.55 -1.23
N ARG A 407 11.95 7.62 -0.85
CA ARG A 407 13.27 7.87 -0.26
C ARG A 407 14.31 7.78 -1.38
N LEU A 408 15.01 8.88 -1.66
CA LEU A 408 15.97 8.98 -2.78
C LEU A 408 17.40 8.88 -2.27
N ASN A 409 18.13 7.84 -2.69
CA ASN A 409 19.54 7.60 -2.36
C ASN A 409 19.85 7.67 -0.84
N GLU A 410 18.84 7.42 0.00
CA GLU A 410 19.09 7.27 1.43
C GLU A 410 19.89 5.98 1.64
N PRO A 411 20.91 5.99 2.52
CA PRO A 411 21.64 4.77 2.84
C PRO A 411 20.66 3.73 3.38
N ASP A 412 20.88 2.45 3.06
CA ASP A 412 20.05 1.35 3.56
C ASP A 412 20.27 1.17 5.07
N VAL A 413 19.60 1.99 5.88
CA VAL A 413 19.69 1.92 7.34
C VAL A 413 18.83 0.77 7.89
N GLN A 414 17.88 0.27 7.09
CA GLN A 414 17.08 -0.93 7.35
C GLN A 414 16.32 -1.29 6.08
N GLU A 415 16.56 -2.47 5.52
CA GLU A 415 15.70 -3.03 4.47
C GLU A 415 14.28 -3.19 5.03
N LEU A 416 13.42 -2.21 4.75
CA LEU A 416 11.99 -2.35 4.98
C LEU A 416 11.45 -3.26 3.87
N TYR A 417 11.42 -4.56 4.13
CA TYR A 417 10.94 -5.59 3.19
C TYR A 417 9.50 -5.35 2.66
N SER A 418 8.77 -4.37 3.23
CA SER A 418 7.40 -4.03 2.86
C SER A 418 7.26 -2.90 1.83
N GLU A 419 8.34 -2.39 1.24
CA GLU A 419 8.30 -1.28 0.29
C GLU A 419 8.81 -1.65 -1.11
N ASP A 420 8.39 -0.88 -2.11
CA ASP A 420 8.95 -0.97 -3.46
C ASP A 420 10.40 -0.49 -3.49
N ASP A 421 11.18 -1.02 -4.42
CA ASP A 421 12.59 -0.64 -4.51
C ASP A 421 13.07 -0.65 -5.96
N VAL A 422 13.75 0.42 -6.33
CA VAL A 422 14.26 0.66 -7.67
C VAL A 422 15.71 1.07 -7.58
N VAL A 423 16.59 0.28 -8.17
CA VAL A 423 18.02 0.54 -8.26
C VAL A 423 18.38 0.78 -9.72
N VAL A 424 19.00 1.92 -10.02
CA VAL A 424 19.42 2.28 -11.37
C VAL A 424 20.90 2.65 -11.36
N VAL A 425 21.76 1.81 -11.89
CA VAL A 425 23.19 2.10 -11.99
C VAL A 425 23.52 2.50 -13.42
N THR A 426 23.90 3.76 -13.66
CA THR A 426 24.37 4.23 -14.98
C THR A 426 25.28 5.45 -14.88
N ARG A 427 26.16 5.64 -15.86
CA ARG A 427 26.86 6.94 -16.08
C ARG A 427 26.04 7.90 -16.95
N GLY A 428 24.98 7.41 -17.59
CA GLY A 428 24.07 8.21 -18.41
C GLY A 428 23.08 9.03 -17.57
N ARG A 429 22.08 9.60 -18.23
CA ARG A 429 20.98 10.30 -17.55
C ARG A 429 19.91 9.31 -17.12
N VAL A 430 19.29 9.56 -15.98
CA VAL A 430 18.15 8.78 -15.49
C VAL A 430 16.93 9.66 -15.52
N THR A 431 15.86 9.23 -16.20
CA THR A 431 14.59 9.96 -16.26
C THR A 431 13.50 9.14 -15.60
N PHE A 432 13.00 9.62 -14.46
CA PHE A 432 11.87 9.03 -13.77
C PHE A 432 10.57 9.71 -14.20
N ARG A 433 9.60 8.90 -14.60
CA ARG A 433 8.28 9.33 -15.07
C ARG A 433 7.18 8.60 -14.31
N MET A 434 5.97 9.15 -14.36
CA MET A 434 4.79 8.52 -13.77
C MET A 434 3.95 7.80 -14.83
N TRP A 435 3.51 6.59 -14.50
CA TRP A 435 2.43 5.84 -15.11
C TRP A 435 1.22 5.88 -14.18
N ASP A 436 0.12 6.47 -14.62
CA ASP A 436 -1.10 6.56 -13.82
C ASP A 436 -1.82 5.20 -13.84
N THR A 437 -1.83 4.53 -12.69
CA THR A 437 -2.45 3.20 -12.52
C THR A 437 -3.96 3.25 -12.55
N GLN A 438 -4.58 4.39 -12.21
CA GLN A 438 -6.04 4.54 -12.20
C GLN A 438 -6.57 4.71 -13.62
N THR A 439 -5.85 5.45 -14.45
CA THR A 439 -6.25 5.70 -15.85
C THR A 439 -5.56 4.78 -16.86
N CYS A 440 -4.65 3.92 -16.39
CA CYS A 440 -3.80 3.06 -17.23
C CYS A 440 -3.16 3.85 -18.38
N SER A 441 -2.62 5.03 -18.08
CA SER A 441 -2.08 5.95 -19.08
C SER A 441 -0.79 6.63 -18.63
N PRO A 442 0.07 7.07 -19.57
CA PRO A 442 1.20 7.92 -19.22
C PRO A 442 0.69 9.22 -18.57
N GLU A 443 1.49 9.81 -17.69
CA GLU A 443 1.16 11.12 -17.12
C GLU A 443 0.75 12.14 -18.19
N ASN A 444 -0.32 12.89 -17.92
CA ASN A 444 -0.66 14.03 -18.76
C ASN A 444 0.18 15.24 -18.33
N THR A 445 1.30 15.46 -19.03
CA THR A 445 2.27 16.51 -18.70
C THR A 445 1.60 17.88 -18.55
N HIS A 446 0.69 18.25 -19.44
CA HIS A 446 -0.01 19.54 -19.37
C HIS A 446 -0.85 19.63 -18.09
N LYS A 447 -1.68 18.61 -17.83
CA LYS A 447 -2.53 18.57 -16.63
C LYS A 447 -1.70 18.66 -15.35
N GLU A 448 -0.58 17.95 -15.27
CA GLU A 448 0.30 17.97 -14.10
C GLU A 448 1.09 19.27 -13.95
N CYS A 449 1.52 19.88 -15.06
CA CYS A 449 2.11 21.22 -15.05
C CYS A 449 1.10 22.29 -14.61
N PHE A 450 -0.14 22.23 -15.11
CA PHE A 450 -1.22 23.14 -14.70
C PHE A 450 -1.56 22.96 -13.21
N LYS A 451 -1.63 21.72 -12.71
CA LYS A 451 -1.79 21.49 -11.26
C LYS A 451 -0.68 22.12 -10.43
N ARG A 452 0.56 22.12 -10.93
CA ARG A 452 1.68 22.79 -10.24
C ARG A 452 1.58 24.32 -10.28
N MET A 453 1.15 24.88 -11.41
CA MET A 453 1.04 26.34 -11.57
C MET A 453 -0.20 26.92 -10.85
N PHE A 454 -1.31 26.18 -10.79
CA PHE A 454 -2.61 26.70 -10.34
C PHE A 454 -3.21 25.95 -9.14
N GLY A 455 -2.69 24.78 -8.77
CA GLY A 455 -3.19 23.95 -7.67
C GLY A 455 -2.58 24.24 -6.30
N CYS A 456 -1.65 25.19 -6.19
CA CYS A 456 -1.04 25.61 -4.93
C CYS A 456 -1.95 26.55 -4.12
N SER A 457 -3.21 26.18 -3.90
CA SER A 457 -4.04 26.82 -2.86
C SER A 457 -3.78 26.23 -1.48
N GLN A 458 -3.15 25.05 -1.39
CA GLN A 458 -2.44 24.64 -0.19
C GLN A 458 -1.01 25.19 -0.29
N LYS A 459 -0.69 26.15 0.58
CA LYS A 459 0.67 26.68 0.73
C LYS A 459 1.64 25.50 0.77
N ALA A 460 2.65 25.52 -0.11
CA ALA A 460 3.77 24.60 0.04
C ALA A 460 4.25 24.69 1.50
N PRO A 461 4.46 23.56 2.21
CA PRO A 461 4.98 23.60 3.56
C PRO A 461 6.22 24.48 3.53
N GLU A 462 6.17 25.59 4.27
CA GLU A 462 7.26 26.55 4.35
C GLU A 462 8.45 25.81 4.95
N THR A 463 9.29 25.23 4.10
CA THR A 463 10.62 24.83 4.52
C THR A 463 11.34 26.14 4.83
N PRO A 464 11.82 26.36 6.06
CA PRO A 464 12.66 27.50 6.36
C PRO A 464 13.99 27.27 5.63
N ILE A 465 14.02 27.65 4.35
CA ILE A 465 15.25 27.76 3.59
C ILE A 465 15.98 28.94 4.20
N ASP A 466 16.99 28.64 4.99
CA ASP A 466 17.89 29.62 5.56
C ASP A 466 18.72 30.25 4.43
N TRP A 467 18.30 31.43 3.99
CA TRP A 467 18.97 32.20 2.94
C TRP A 467 20.26 32.87 3.45
N ASP A 468 20.57 32.81 4.76
CA ASP A 468 21.77 33.44 5.32
C ASP A 468 23.07 32.74 4.93
N PHE A 469 23.02 31.57 4.30
CA PHE A 469 24.22 30.91 3.76
C PHE A 469 24.83 31.67 2.56
N LEU A 470 24.07 32.54 1.88
CA LEU A 470 24.56 33.29 0.71
C LEU A 470 25.26 34.62 1.03
N ILE A 471 25.37 35.01 2.30
CA ILE A 471 25.92 36.33 2.71
C ILE A 471 27.21 36.19 3.53
N LYS A 472 27.69 34.98 3.82
CA LYS A 472 29.00 34.78 4.46
C LYS A 472 30.08 34.53 3.42
N ASP A 473 30.54 35.62 2.80
CA ASP A 473 31.89 35.75 2.26
C ASP A 473 32.81 36.42 3.30
#